data_AF-A0A0G1W452-F1
#
_entry.id   AF-A0A0G1W452-F1
#
_cell.length_a   1.000
_cell.length_b   1.000
_cell.length_c   1.000
_cell.angle_alpha   90.00
_cell.angle_beta   90.00
_cell.angle_gamma   90.00
#
_symmetry.space_group_name_H-M   'P 1'
#
loop_
_entity.id
_entity.type
_entity.pdbx_description
1 polymer ?
#
loop_
_entity_poly.entity_id
_entity_poly.type
_entity_poly.pdbx_seq_one_letter_code
_entity_poly.pdbx_strand_id
1 'polypeptide(L)' 'MLLALLYTVIRPFLRLITAPLVWVTFGLFNIAINMALLWGADLALAELEIENITTLFYVSLIIAIVNIF' A
#
# COMPACT_ATOMS: atom_id res chain seq x y z
N MET A 1 6.16 -14.75 12.50
CA MET A 1 5.02 -15.57 12.01
C MET A 1 3.69 -14.82 12.07
N LEU A 2 3.34 -14.14 13.17
CA LEU A 2 2.09 -13.36 13.28
C LEU A 2 2.00 -12.19 12.26
N LEU A 3 3.12 -11.52 11.98
CA LEU A 3 3.19 -10.41 11.00
C LEU A 3 2.80 -10.82 9.57
N ALA A 4 3.25 -12.00 9.10
CA ALA A 4 2.96 -12.46 7.74
C ALA A 4 1.47 -12.84 7.56
N LEU A 5 0.84 -13.35 8.61
CA LEU A 5 -0.60 -13.63 8.64
C LEU A 5 -1.41 -12.34 8.62
N LEU A 6 -0.98 -11.32 9.37
CA LEU A 6 -1.59 -9.99 9.34
C LEU A 6 -1.55 -9.39 7.92
N TYR A 7 -0.39 -9.45 7.26
CA TYR A 7 -0.21 -8.88 5.92
C TYR A 7 -1.03 -9.61 4.84
N THR A 8 -1.09 -10.94 4.92
CA THR A 8 -1.84 -11.77 3.95
C THR A 8 -3.35 -11.68 4.14
N VAL A 9 -3.83 -11.43 5.37
CA VAL A 9 -5.25 -11.27 5.67
C VAL A 9 -5.74 -9.84 5.42
N ILE A 10 -4.98 -8.79 5.78
CA ILE A 10 -5.43 -7.39 5.61
C ILE A 10 -5.47 -6.97 4.14
N ARG A 11 -4.49 -7.39 3.33
CA ARG A 11 -4.36 -6.99 1.92
C ARG A 11 -5.62 -7.26 1.06
N PRO A 12 -6.27 -8.44 1.11
CA PRO A 12 -7.48 -8.69 0.33
C PRO A 12 -8.66 -7.83 0.78
N PHE A 13 -8.84 -7.60 2.10
CA PHE A 13 -9.91 -6.73 2.59
C PHE A 13 -9.70 -5.30 2.13
N LEU A 14 -8.49 -4.73 2.30
CA LEU A 14 -8.19 -3.38 1.82
C LEU A 14 -8.49 -3.19 0.34
N ARG A 15 -8.11 -4.15 -0.51
CA ARG A 15 -8.43 -4.11 -1.96
C ARG A 15 -9.92 -4.21 -2.24
N LEU A 16 -10.68 -4.98 -1.45
CA LEU A 16 -12.13 -5.13 -1.62
C LEU A 16 -12.88 -3.82 -1.32
N ILE A 17 -12.54 -3.13 -0.23
CA ILE A 17 -13.18 -1.85 0.14
C ILE A 17 -12.77 -0.72 -0.80
N THR A 18 -11.53 -0.75 -1.29
CA THR A 18 -10.99 0.30 -2.17
C THR A 18 -11.26 0.05 -3.65
N ALA A 19 -11.71 -1.14 -4.04
CA ALA A 19 -12.08 -1.48 -5.43
C ALA A 19 -13.00 -0.45 -6.11
N PRO A 20 -14.11 0.02 -5.49
CA PRO A 20 -14.96 1.04 -6.11
C PRO A 20 -14.23 2.37 -6.30
N LEU A 21 -13.38 2.78 -5.36
CA LEU A 21 -12.57 4.00 -5.49
C LEU A 21 -11.50 3.87 -6.58
N VAL A 22 -10.85 2.71 -6.70
CA VAL A 22 -9.90 2.42 -7.78
C VAL A 22 -10.59 2.53 -9.14
N TRP A 23 -11.82 2.05 -9.24
CA TRP A 23 -12.58 2.10 -10.47
C TRP A 23 -12.99 3.53 -10.85
N VAL A 24 -13.49 4.32 -9.88
CA VAL A 24 -13.87 5.73 -10.09
C VAL A 24 -12.67 6.61 -10.45
N THR A 25 -11.49 6.31 -9.90
CA THR A 25 -10.27 7.08 -10.12
C THR A 25 -9.44 6.57 -11.31
N PHE A 26 -9.94 5.62 -12.10
CA PHE A 26 -9.20 4.98 -13.20
C PHE A 26 -7.84 4.40 -12.78
N GLY A 27 -7.74 3.85 -11.58
CA GLY A 27 -6.51 3.25 -11.08
C GLY A 27 -5.57 4.21 -10.34
N LEU A 28 -5.83 5.53 -10.30
CA LEU A 28 -5.01 6.48 -9.53
C LEU A 28 -5.03 6.17 -8.03
N PHE A 29 -6.15 5.67 -7.49
CA PHE A 29 -6.24 5.29 -6.07
C PHE A 29 -5.33 4.10 -5.69
N ASN A 30 -4.74 3.40 -6.67
CA ASN A 30 -3.71 2.39 -6.38
C ASN A 30 -2.49 2.99 -5.67
N ILE A 31 -2.17 4.26 -5.91
CA ILE A 31 -1.09 4.96 -5.20
C ILE A 31 -1.40 5.03 -3.70
N ALA A 32 -2.65 5.38 -3.35
CA ALA A 32 -3.11 5.40 -1.95
C ALA A 32 -3.15 4.01 -1.31
N ILE A 33 -3.52 2.97 -2.07
CA ILE A 33 -3.47 1.58 -1.60
C ILE A 33 -2.02 1.15 -1.34
N ASN A 34 -1.10 1.50 -2.24
CA ASN A 34 0.32 1.22 -2.06
C ASN A 34 0.89 1.95 -0.84
N MET A 35 0.52 3.21 -0.62
CA MET A 35 0.87 3.93 0.61
C MET A 35 0.33 3.23 1.86
N ALA A 36 -0.95 2.83 1.87
CA ALA A 36 -1.55 2.14 3.01
C ALA A 36 -0.87 0.78 3.29
N LEU A 37 -0.46 0.06 2.24
CA LEU A 37 0.29 -1.18 2.38
C LEU A 37 1.71 -0.95 2.91
N LEU A 38 2.42 0.07 2.40
CA LEU A 38 3.75 0.44 2.88
C LEU A 38 3.73 0.92 4.33
N TRP A 39 2.73 1.72 4.69
CA TRP A 39 2.52 2.15 6.07
C TRP A 39 2.13 0.99 6.99
N GLY A 40 1.29 0.07 6.52
CA GLY A 40 1.01 -1.17 7.26
C GLY A 40 2.23 -2.07 7.39
N ALA A 41 3.12 -2.07 6.39
CA ALA A 41 4.39 -2.80 6.42
C ALA A 41 5.37 -2.17 7.41
N ASP A 42 5.46 -0.85 7.46
CA ASP A 42 6.26 -0.06 8.41
C ASP A 42 5.84 -0.34 9.86
N LEU A 43 4.52 -0.36 10.14
CA LEU A 43 4.01 -0.75 11.46
C LEU A 43 4.26 -2.22 11.82
N ALA A 44 4.35 -3.10 10.82
CA ALA A 44 4.50 -4.53 11.03
C ALA A 44 5.97 -4.96 11.09
N LEU A 45 6.87 -4.32 10.35
CA LEU A 45 8.26 -4.72 10.17
C LEU A 45 9.16 -3.79 10.97
N ALA A 46 9.80 -4.30 12.03
CA ALA A 46 10.78 -3.54 12.79
C ALA A 46 12.04 -3.14 11.99
N GLU A 47 12.23 -3.72 10.79
CA GLU A 47 13.32 -3.38 9.86
C GLU A 47 12.94 -2.33 8.82
N LEU A 48 11.64 -2.01 8.68
CA LEU A 48 11.16 -0.98 7.76
C LEU A 48 10.77 0.23 8.59
N GLU A 49 11.54 1.32 8.47
CA GLU A 49 11.23 2.59 9.12
C GLU A 49 11.03 3.65 8.03
N ILE A 50 9.81 4.16 7.93
CA ILE A 50 9.41 5.19 6.97
C ILE A 50 9.10 6.47 7.75
N GLU A 51 10.11 7.32 7.89
CA GLU A 51 10.04 8.53 8.74
C GLU A 51 8.94 9.52 8.36
N ASN A 52 8.55 9.60 7.07
CA ASN A 52 7.67 10.66 6.58
C ASN A 52 6.62 10.18 5.57
N ILE A 53 5.44 10.80 5.60
CA ILE A 53 4.34 10.51 4.66
C ILE A 53 4.69 10.87 3.20
N THR A 54 5.58 11.84 3.00
CA THR A 54 6.14 12.17 1.69
C THR A 54 6.99 11.01 1.14
N THR A 55 7.75 10.33 1.99
CA THR A 55 8.50 9.12 1.60
C THR A 55 7.55 8.01 1.18
N LEU A 56 6.48 7.77 1.93
CA LEU A 56 5.41 6.84 1.55
C LEU A 56 4.83 7.18 0.16
N PHE A 57 4.54 8.46 -0.07
CA PHE A 57 4.01 8.93 -1.36
C PHE A 57 4.98 8.66 -2.51
N TYR A 58 6.25 9.08 -2.40
CA TYR A 58 7.23 8.87 -3.47
C TYR A 58 7.49 7.38 -3.75
N VAL A 59 7.62 6.54 -2.71
CA VAL A 59 7.81 5.09 -2.88
C VAL A 59 6.58 4.47 -3.54
N SER A 60 5.37 4.85 -3.11
CA SER A 60 4.13 4.35 -3.71
C SER A 60 3.97 4.77 -5.18
N LEU A 61 4.45 5.97 -5.54
CA LEU A 61 4.45 6.49 -6.90
C LEU A 61 5.43 5.73 -7.78
N ILE A 62 6.63 5.44 -7.28
CA ILE A 62 7.62 4.61 -7.98
C ILE A 62 7.06 3.22 -8.24
N ILE A 63 6.47 2.57 -7.22
CA ILE A 63 5.83 1.26 -7.37
C ILE A 63 4.71 1.31 -8.41
N ALA A 64 3.88 2.36 -8.39
CA ALA A 64 2.80 2.52 -9.35
C ALA A 64 3.32 2.66 -10.78
N ILE A 65 4.38 3.45 -11.01
CA ILE A 65 5.00 3.63 -12.34
C ILE A 65 5.65 2.33 -12.81
N VAL A 66 6.43 1.65 -11.94
CA VAL A 66 7.11 0.40 -12.27
C VAL A 66 6.11 -0.71 -12.62
N ASN A 67 4.94 -0.73 -11.98
CA ASN A 67 3.90 -1.73 -12.23
C ASN A 67 3.05 -1.41 -13.48
N ILE A 68 3.20 -0.23 -14.10
CA ILE A 68 2.58 0.13 -15.38
C ILE A 68 3.46 -0.32 -16.58
N PHE A 69 4.78 -0.38 -16.40
CA PHE A 69 5.75 -0.85 -17.40
C PHE A 69 5.98 -2.36 -17.32
#